data_AF-A0A6G1DTY7-F1
#
_entry.id   AF-A0A6G1DTY7-F1
#
_cell.length_a   1.000
_cell.length_b   1.000
_cell.length_c   1.000
_cell.angle_alpha   90.00
_cell.angle_beta   90.00
_cell.angle_gamma   90.00
#
_symmetry.space_group_name_H-M   'P 1'
#
loop_
_entity.id
_entity.type
_entity.pdbx_description
1 polymer ?
#
loop_
_entity_poly.entity_id
_entity_poly.type
_entity_poly.pdbx_seq_one_letter_code
_entity_poly.pdbx_strand_id
1 'polypeptide(L)'
;MANFFHVALFFFLLGLAGQRGEVLSVAQHDLPADGLFVTGLKGKDDDGVHMAVHSHDYSLAGFTNRSGHWHVFLGDEDVLSAARPLLFRNTYHDLIGGIKNLPDLPLGRASSLQAIRALSSYDPDTSGDEETAAVKRAVAVLSVVLT
;
A
#
# COMPACT_ATOMS: atom_id res chain seq x y z
N MET A 1 7.51 40.50 -35.78
CA MET A 1 7.82 39.06 -35.62
C MET A 1 8.69 38.85 -34.38
N ALA A 2 8.11 39.00 -33.17
CA ALA A 2 8.81 38.75 -31.90
C ALA A 2 7.90 38.16 -30.80
N ASN A 3 6.59 38.04 -31.04
CA ASN A 3 5.62 37.62 -30.01
C ASN A 3 5.23 36.13 -30.05
N PHE A 4 5.59 35.39 -31.11
CA PHE A 4 5.21 33.97 -31.21
C PHE A 4 6.13 33.04 -30.40
N PHE A 5 7.40 33.43 -30.19
CA PHE A 5 8.38 32.62 -29.46
C PHE A 5 8.12 32.63 -27.94
N HIS A 6 7.56 33.72 -27.40
CA HIS A 6 7.24 33.83 -25.97
C HIS A 6 6.01 33.00 -25.58
N VAL A 7 5.01 32.90 -26.45
CA VAL A 7 3.80 32.11 -26.17
C VAL A 7 4.11 30.61 -26.18
N ALA A 8 4.94 30.13 -27.12
CA ALA A 8 5.35 28.73 -27.16
C ALA A 8 6.18 28.30 -25.94
N LEU A 9 7.09 29.17 -25.47
CA LEU A 9 7.89 28.91 -24.27
C LEU A 9 7.03 28.87 -23.00
N PHE A 10 5.98 29.71 -22.92
CA PHE A 10 5.05 29.73 -21.80
C PHE A 10 4.22 28.44 -21.71
N PHE A 11 3.74 27.90 -22.84
CA PHE A 11 3.04 26.61 -22.85
C PHE A 11 3.97 25.42 -22.57
N PHE A 12 5.23 25.48 -23.00
CA PHE A 12 6.22 24.45 -22.67
C PHE A 12 6.56 24.43 -21.17
N LEU A 13 6.65 25.60 -20.53
CA LEU A 13 6.83 25.71 -19.08
C LEU A 13 5.59 25.29 -18.29
N LEU A 14 4.37 25.54 -18.80
CA LEU A 14 3.14 24.98 -18.21
C LEU A 14 3.05 23.45 -18.36
N GLY A 15 3.55 22.89 -19.48
CA GLY A 15 3.66 21.44 -19.66
C GLY A 15 4.65 20.79 -18.68
N LEU A 16 5.78 21.45 -18.39
CA LEU A 16 6.74 20.98 -17.38
C LEU A 16 6.26 21.21 -15.93
N ALA A 17 5.43 22.22 -15.68
CA ALA A 17 4.82 22.45 -14.36
C ALA A 17 3.66 21.47 -14.08
N GLY A 18 2.89 21.09 -15.11
CA GLY A 18 1.79 20.13 -14.99
C GLY A 18 2.24 18.68 -14.74
N GLN A 19 3.45 18.32 -15.15
CA GLN A 19 4.05 16.99 -14.90
C GLN A 19 4.85 16.92 -13.59
N ARG A 20 4.99 18.03 -12.86
CA ARG A 20 5.68 18.08 -11.55
C ARG A 20 4.73 18.08 -10.34
N GLY A 21 3.42 17.98 -10.58
CA GLY A 21 2.38 18.00 -9.54
C GLY A 21 1.95 16.64 -9.00
N GLU A 22 2.31 15.51 -9.63
CA GLU A 22 1.86 14.16 -9.20
C GLU A 22 2.92 13.33 -8.46
N VAL A 23 4.09 13.90 -8.13
CA VAL A 23 5.18 13.14 -7.47
C VAL A 23 5.33 13.48 -5.98
N LEU A 24 4.66 14.52 -5.47
CA LEU A 24 4.74 14.90 -4.05
C LEU A 24 3.40 15.43 -3.54
N SER A 25 2.38 14.58 -3.56
CA SER A 25 1.29 14.66 -2.57
C SER A 25 1.26 13.36 -1.78
N VAL A 26 2.42 12.99 -1.25
CA VAL A 26 2.46 12.21 -0.01
C VAL A 26 1.90 13.17 1.02
N ALA A 27 0.65 12.92 1.41
CA ALA A 27 0.05 13.56 2.55
C ALA A 27 1.07 13.54 3.69
N GLN A 28 1.36 14.74 4.18
CA GLN A 28 2.11 15.00 5.39
C GLN A 28 1.34 14.37 6.57
N HIS A 29 1.54 13.06 6.76
CA HIS A 29 1.20 12.28 7.94
C HIS A 29 2.41 11.38 8.16
N ASP A 30 3.18 11.70 9.21
CA ASP A 30 4.39 11.04 9.72
C ASP A 30 5.11 10.10 8.74
N LEU A 31 6.29 10.54 8.27
CA LEU A 31 7.25 9.67 7.60
C LEU A 31 7.39 8.37 8.43
N PRO A 32 7.37 7.20 7.78
CA PRO A 32 7.57 5.97 8.52
C PRO A 32 8.96 6.03 9.19
N ALA A 33 9.11 5.41 10.37
CA ALA A 33 10.34 5.48 11.14
C ALA A 33 11.59 5.14 10.29
N ASP A 34 12.77 5.64 10.70
CA ASP A 34 14.05 5.30 10.05
C ASP A 34 14.10 3.78 9.74
N GLY A 35 14.27 3.42 8.47
CA GLY A 35 14.32 2.02 8.03
C GLY A 35 13.07 1.49 7.33
N LEU A 36 12.10 2.33 6.99
CA LEU A 36 10.93 1.96 6.17
C LEU A 36 10.91 2.71 4.83
N PHE A 37 10.40 2.05 3.78
CA PHE A 37 9.95 2.70 2.56
C PHE A 37 8.50 2.34 2.26
N VAL A 38 7.80 3.21 1.53
CA VAL A 38 6.39 3.03 1.20
C VAL A 38 6.24 2.74 -0.29
N THR A 39 5.51 1.68 -0.63
CA THR A 39 5.12 1.37 -2.01
C THR A 39 3.60 1.47 -2.18
N GLY A 40 3.16 2.16 -3.24
CA GLY A 40 1.75 2.33 -3.57
C GLY A 40 1.30 1.33 -4.64
N LEU A 41 0.16 0.69 -4.41
CA LEU A 41 -0.46 -0.24 -5.36
C LEU A 41 -1.84 0.29 -5.73
N LYS A 42 -2.09 0.39 -7.03
CA LYS A 42 -3.38 0.83 -7.58
C LYS A 42 -4.21 -0.35 -8.04
N GLY A 43 -5.42 -0.44 -7.51
CA GLY A 43 -6.42 -1.44 -7.85
C GLY A 43 -7.29 -1.02 -9.03
N LYS A 44 -8.52 -1.55 -9.07
CA LYS A 44 -9.56 -1.08 -10.00
C LYS A 44 -10.26 0.13 -9.40
N ASP A 45 -10.78 1.01 -10.27
CA ASP A 45 -11.50 2.21 -9.85
C ASP A 45 -10.68 3.07 -8.86
N ASP A 46 -11.20 3.29 -7.65
CA ASP A 46 -10.57 4.06 -6.57
C ASP A 46 -9.93 3.14 -5.50
N ASP A 47 -9.71 1.86 -5.81
CA ASP A 47 -8.96 0.99 -4.91
C ASP A 47 -7.48 1.37 -4.92
N GLY A 48 -6.94 1.61 -3.72
CA GLY A 48 -5.54 1.92 -3.49
C GLY A 48 -5.09 1.45 -2.14
N VAL A 49 -3.83 1.00 -2.06
CA VAL A 49 -3.17 0.63 -0.81
C VAL A 49 -1.72 1.10 -0.88
N HIS A 50 -1.24 1.66 0.22
CA HIS A 50 0.19 1.85 0.46
C HIS A 50 0.66 0.77 1.43
N MET A 51 1.78 0.13 1.11
CA MET A 51 2.46 -0.85 1.96
C MET A 51 3.70 -0.21 2.56
N ALA A 52 3.86 -0.32 3.88
CA ALA A 52 5.11 0.03 4.56
C ALA A 52 6.02 -1.20 4.59
N VAL A 53 7.26 -1.03 4.16
CA VAL A 53 8.23 -2.12 3.96
C VAL A 53 9.54 -1.79 4.65
N HIS A 54 10.03 -2.73 5.46
CA HIS A 54 11.35 -2.66 6.07
C HIS A 54 12.45 -2.66 5.02
N SER A 55 13.30 -1.63 5.03
CA SER A 55 14.35 -1.46 4.03
C SER A 55 15.48 -2.47 4.14
N HIS A 56 15.59 -3.16 5.28
CA HIS A 56 16.70 -4.08 5.57
C HIS A 56 16.41 -5.54 5.19
N ASP A 57 15.15 -5.97 5.21
CA ASP A 57 14.76 -7.36 4.93
C ASP A 57 13.52 -7.50 4.02
N TYR A 58 12.96 -6.39 3.53
CA TYR A 58 11.75 -6.33 2.70
C TYR A 58 10.49 -6.89 3.37
N SER A 59 10.50 -7.13 4.69
CA SER A 59 9.30 -7.52 5.40
C SER A 59 8.29 -6.36 5.44
N LEU A 60 7.01 -6.68 5.31
CA LEU A 60 5.94 -5.68 5.40
C LEU A 60 5.66 -5.38 6.87
N ALA A 61 5.65 -4.09 7.22
CA ALA A 61 5.32 -3.59 8.56
C ALA A 61 3.83 -3.24 8.70
N GLY A 62 3.17 -2.88 7.60
CA GLY A 62 1.77 -2.48 7.62
C GLY A 62 1.25 -2.03 6.27
N PHE A 63 -0.01 -1.60 6.25
CA PHE A 63 -0.67 -1.09 5.04
C PHE A 63 -1.66 0.03 5.35
N THR A 64 -2.06 0.81 4.34
CA THR A 64 -3.17 1.78 4.44
C THR A 64 -4.43 1.26 3.77
N ASN A 65 -5.59 1.56 4.36
CA ASN A 65 -6.85 1.41 3.64
C ASN A 65 -7.13 2.65 2.75
N ARG A 66 -8.24 2.63 1.99
CA ARG A 66 -8.62 3.74 1.09
C ARG A 66 -8.83 5.07 1.82
N SER A 67 -9.25 5.02 3.08
CA SER A 67 -9.41 6.21 3.92
C SER A 67 -8.08 6.82 4.39
N GLY A 68 -6.95 6.17 4.07
CA GLY A 68 -5.62 6.61 4.47
C GLY A 68 -5.22 6.24 5.90
N HIS A 69 -6.02 5.40 6.58
CA HIS A 69 -5.66 4.93 7.91
C HIS A 69 -4.60 3.83 7.82
N TRP A 70 -3.50 4.00 8.57
CA TRP A 70 -2.47 2.98 8.69
C TRP A 70 -2.90 1.85 9.62
N HIS A 71 -2.62 0.63 9.18
CA HIS A 71 -2.75 -0.61 9.92
C HIS A 71 -1.37 -1.24 10.04
N VAL A 72 -0.93 -1.54 11.25
CA VAL A 72 0.41 -2.08 11.53
C VAL A 72 0.31 -3.52 12.01
N PHE A 73 1.20 -4.39 11.54
CA PHE A 73 1.19 -5.79 11.97
C PHE A 73 1.62 -5.93 13.43
N LEU A 74 1.16 -7.01 14.08
CA LEU A 74 1.57 -7.31 15.45
C LEU A 74 3.09 -7.54 15.50
N GLY A 75 3.79 -6.81 16.38
CA GLY A 75 5.25 -6.81 16.49
C GLY A 75 5.98 -5.70 15.73
N ASP A 76 5.25 -4.86 14.98
CA ASP A 76 5.76 -3.70 14.23
C ASP A 76 5.20 -2.37 14.78
N GLU A 77 4.59 -2.37 15.96
CA GLU A 77 3.83 -1.22 16.49
C GLU A 77 4.69 0.06 16.66
N ASP A 78 5.99 -0.11 16.89
CA ASP A 78 6.92 1.00 17.13
C ASP A 78 7.38 1.69 15.82
N VAL A 79 7.09 1.12 14.65
CA VAL A 79 7.65 1.63 13.38
C VAL A 79 6.72 2.54 12.59
N LEU A 80 5.41 2.53 12.89
CA LEU A 80 4.42 3.41 12.28
C LEU A 80 3.65 4.19 13.35
N SER A 81 3.89 5.51 13.41
CA SER A 81 3.18 6.40 14.33
C SER A 81 1.70 6.48 13.99
N ALA A 82 0.84 6.51 15.02
CA ALA A 82 -0.61 6.60 14.90
C ALA A 82 -1.30 5.50 14.06
N ALA A 83 -0.61 4.37 13.80
CA ALA A 83 -1.20 3.22 13.12
C ALA A 83 -2.07 2.39 14.08
N ARG A 84 -3.12 1.77 13.53
CA ARG A 84 -4.00 0.85 14.26
C ARG A 84 -3.38 -0.56 14.24
N PRO A 85 -3.10 -1.18 15.40
CA PRO A 85 -2.48 -2.50 15.44
C PRO A 85 -3.46 -3.58 14.95
N LEU A 86 -2.95 -4.47 14.11
CA LEU A 86 -3.64 -5.68 13.68
C LEU A 86 -3.41 -6.79 14.71
N LEU A 87 -4.41 -7.65 14.89
CA LEU A 87 -4.34 -8.78 15.83
C LEU A 87 -3.60 -10.01 15.25
N PHE A 88 -2.77 -9.81 14.22
CA PHE A 88 -2.02 -10.86 13.56
C PHE A 88 -0.70 -10.33 13.01
N ARG A 89 0.30 -11.22 12.94
CA ARG A 89 1.63 -10.91 12.42
C ARG A 89 1.68 -11.07 10.90
N ASN A 90 2.67 -10.45 10.27
CA ASN A 90 3.04 -10.74 8.87
C ASN A 90 3.86 -12.04 8.78
N THR A 91 3.26 -13.17 9.13
CA THR A 91 3.86 -14.50 8.95
C THR A 91 2.91 -15.41 8.19
N TYR A 92 3.40 -16.29 7.33
CA TYR A 92 2.53 -17.24 6.63
C TYR A 92 1.71 -18.12 7.58
N HIS A 93 2.20 -18.38 8.80
CA HIS A 93 1.44 -19.04 9.85
C HIS A 93 0.17 -18.26 10.22
N ASP A 94 0.30 -16.99 10.53
CA ASP A 94 -0.81 -16.15 10.98
C ASP A 94 -1.74 -15.70 9.85
N LEU A 95 -1.19 -15.58 8.63
CA LEU A 95 -1.91 -15.13 7.45
C LEU A 95 -2.70 -16.25 6.77
N ILE A 96 -2.09 -17.42 6.60
CA ILE A 96 -2.67 -18.50 5.78
C ILE A 96 -2.59 -19.87 6.46
N GLY A 97 -2.26 -19.96 7.75
CA GLY A 97 -2.15 -21.24 8.47
C GLY A 97 -0.85 -22.01 8.20
N GLY A 98 0.16 -21.35 7.61
CA GLY A 98 1.52 -21.87 7.44
C GLY A 98 1.98 -21.88 5.99
N ILE A 99 3.30 -21.95 5.82
CA ILE A 99 3.97 -21.94 4.51
C ILE A 99 3.53 -23.09 3.59
N LYS A 100 3.03 -24.21 4.15
CA LYS A 100 2.48 -25.34 3.39
C LYS A 100 1.28 -24.96 2.51
N ASN A 101 0.57 -23.88 2.84
CA ASN A 101 -0.59 -23.38 2.10
C ASN A 101 -0.20 -22.31 1.06
N LEU A 102 1.09 -21.95 0.97
CA LEU A 102 1.60 -20.98 0.02
C LEU A 102 1.38 -21.38 -1.45
N PRO A 103 1.58 -22.66 -1.86
CA PRO A 103 1.33 -23.09 -3.23
C PRO A 103 -0.14 -22.97 -3.66
N ASP A 104 -1.07 -22.93 -2.71
CA ASP A 104 -2.51 -22.82 -2.98
C ASP A 104 -2.97 -21.36 -3.13
N LEU A 105 -2.08 -20.38 -2.91
CA LEU A 105 -2.43 -18.98 -3.09
C LEU A 105 -2.71 -18.68 -4.57
N PRO A 106 -3.85 -18.05 -4.89
CA PRO A 106 -4.09 -17.58 -6.24
C PRO A 106 -3.15 -16.38 -6.51
N LEU A 107 -2.19 -16.56 -7.42
CA LEU A 107 -1.24 -15.52 -7.80
C LEU A 107 -1.58 -14.93 -9.18
N GLY A 108 -0.92 -13.81 -9.50
CA GLY A 108 -1.10 -13.09 -10.76
C GLY A 108 -1.97 -11.85 -10.63
N ARG A 109 -2.18 -11.17 -11.76
CA ARG A 109 -2.77 -9.82 -11.79
C ARG A 109 -4.18 -9.76 -11.21
N ALA A 110 -5.06 -10.71 -11.56
CA ALA A 110 -6.44 -10.70 -11.09
C ALA A 110 -6.52 -10.84 -9.56
N SER A 111 -5.74 -11.76 -9.00
CA SER A 111 -5.66 -12.00 -7.56
C SER A 111 -5.01 -10.82 -6.83
N SER A 112 -3.98 -10.20 -7.43
CA SER A 112 -3.35 -8.99 -6.87
C SER A 112 -4.36 -7.83 -6.80
N LEU A 113 -5.19 -7.63 -7.82
CA LEU A 113 -6.25 -6.62 -7.80
C LEU A 113 -7.31 -6.91 -6.74
N GLN A 114 -7.65 -8.19 -6.52
CA GLN A 114 -8.55 -8.59 -5.46
C GLN A 114 -7.94 -8.36 -4.07
N ALA A 115 -6.64 -8.64 -3.91
CA ALA A 115 -5.91 -8.37 -2.69
C ALA A 115 -5.88 -6.88 -2.37
N ILE A 116 -5.55 -6.03 -3.35
CA ILE A 116 -5.59 -4.57 -3.20
C ILE A 116 -6.98 -4.10 -2.78
N ARG A 117 -8.05 -4.62 -3.41
CA ARG A 117 -9.42 -4.29 -3.03
C ARG A 117 -9.73 -4.66 -1.57
N ALA A 118 -9.32 -5.84 -1.13
CA ALA A 118 -9.55 -6.29 0.25
C ALA A 118 -8.83 -5.41 1.28
N LEU A 119 -7.59 -5.00 1.01
CA LEU A 119 -6.85 -4.08 1.88
C LEU A 119 -7.42 -2.66 1.85
N SER A 120 -7.76 -2.17 0.64
CA SER A 120 -8.37 -0.86 0.39
C SER A 120 -9.69 -0.70 1.14
N SER A 121 -10.55 -1.73 1.17
CA SER A 121 -11.85 -1.69 1.84
C SER A 121 -11.80 -2.07 3.32
N TYR A 122 -10.63 -2.38 3.89
CA TYR A 122 -10.56 -2.85 5.27
C TYR A 122 -10.92 -1.73 6.26
N ASP A 123 -11.84 -2.06 7.15
CA ASP A 123 -12.19 -1.24 8.29
C ASP A 123 -12.38 -2.16 9.51
N PRO A 124 -11.48 -2.10 10.52
CA PRO A 124 -11.54 -2.98 11.68
C PRO A 124 -12.78 -2.76 12.56
N ASP A 125 -13.48 -1.63 12.42
CA ASP A 125 -14.69 -1.35 13.20
C ASP A 125 -15.93 -2.02 12.61
N THR A 126 -15.87 -2.43 11.34
CA THR A 126 -17.00 -3.04 10.60
C THR A 126 -16.69 -4.42 10.02
N SER A 127 -15.41 -4.80 9.91
CA SER A 127 -14.97 -6.09 9.37
C SER A 127 -15.20 -7.22 10.37
N GLY A 128 -15.82 -8.32 9.90
CA GLY A 128 -15.92 -9.56 10.66
C GLY A 128 -14.72 -10.49 10.44
N ASP A 129 -14.88 -11.74 10.89
CA ASP A 129 -13.85 -12.77 10.77
C ASP A 129 -13.55 -13.12 9.31
N GLU A 130 -14.56 -13.10 8.43
CA GLU A 130 -14.41 -13.43 7.01
C GLU A 130 -13.62 -12.34 6.27
N GLU A 131 -13.94 -11.08 6.48
CA GLU A 131 -13.22 -9.94 5.91
C GLU A 131 -11.78 -9.90 6.44
N THR A 132 -11.60 -10.16 7.74
CA THR A 132 -10.26 -10.25 8.34
C THR A 132 -9.45 -11.41 7.72
N ALA A 133 -10.08 -12.57 7.48
CA ALA A 133 -9.44 -13.68 6.77
C ALA A 133 -9.11 -13.32 5.31
N ALA A 134 -9.95 -12.52 4.63
CA ALA A 134 -9.68 -12.02 3.28
C ALA A 134 -8.48 -11.06 3.27
N VAL A 135 -8.38 -10.16 4.26
CA VAL A 135 -7.21 -9.28 4.45
C VAL A 135 -5.94 -10.08 4.69
N LYS A 136 -5.98 -11.09 5.57
CA LYS A 136 -4.82 -11.96 5.81
C LYS A 136 -4.34 -12.66 4.53
N ARG A 137 -5.26 -13.21 3.73
CA ARG A 137 -4.94 -13.80 2.42
C ARG A 137 -4.41 -12.75 1.44
N ALA A 138 -4.98 -11.55 1.43
CA ALA A 138 -4.54 -10.45 0.58
C ALA A 138 -3.10 -10.02 0.88
N VAL A 139 -2.74 -9.89 2.17
CA VAL A 139 -1.36 -9.64 2.58
C VAL A 139 -0.46 -10.76 2.09
N ALA A 140 -0.83 -12.04 2.28
CA ALA A 140 0.00 -13.14 1.81
C ALA A 140 0.23 -13.15 0.28
N VAL A 141 -0.81 -12.82 -0.50
CA VAL A 141 -0.70 -12.68 -1.97
C VAL A 141 0.27 -11.54 -2.32
N LEU A 142 0.14 -10.39 -1.68
CA LEU A 142 0.99 -9.23 -1.98
C LEU A 142 2.42 -9.42 -1.48
N SER A 143 2.66 -10.11 -0.36
CA SER A 143 4.00 -10.52 0.06
C SER A 143 4.68 -11.31 -1.06
N VAL A 144 4.06 -12.37 -1.58
CA VAL A 144 4.66 -13.19 -2.66
C VAL A 144 4.92 -12.41 -3.94
N VAL A 145 4.10 -11.40 -4.24
CA VAL A 145 4.22 -10.61 -5.48
C VAL A 145 5.28 -9.51 -5.37
N LEU A 146 5.51 -8.99 -4.16
CA LEU A 146 6.34 -7.79 -3.93
C LEU A 146 7.68 -8.07 -3.27
N THR A 147 7.80 -9.18 -2.54
CA THR A 147 8.96 -9.52 -1.69
C THR A 147 9.45 -10.92 -2.03
#